data_AF-A0A645FY18-F1
#
_entry.id   AF-A0A645FY18-F1
#
_cell.length_a   1.000
_cell.length_b   1.000
_cell.length_c   1.000
_cell.angle_alpha   90.00
_cell.angle_beta   90.00
_cell.angle_gamma   90.00
#
_symmetry.space_group_name_H-M   'P 1'
#
loop_
_entity.id
_entity.type
_entity.pdbx_description
1 polymer ?
#
loop_
_entity_poly.entity_id
_entity_poly.type
_entity_poly.pdbx_seq_one_letter_code
_entity_poly.pdbx_strand_id
1 'polypeptide(L)' 'MLAICIQHEMDHLLGKVFVEYLSPLKRNRIKTKLVKAQKQALRA' A
#
# COMPACT_ATOMS: atom_id res chain seq x y z
N MET A 1 17.31 2.76 -9.37
CA MET A 1 16.45 2.28 -8.27
C MET A 1 16.36 3.28 -7.10
N LEU A 2 17.43 4.00 -6.76
CA LEU A 2 17.46 5.00 -5.66
C LEU A 2 16.44 6.16 -5.82
N ALA A 3 16.25 6.67 -7.04
CA ALA A 3 15.30 7.75 -7.31
C ALA A 3 13.83 7.38 -6.95
N ILE A 4 13.47 6.10 -7.09
CA ILE A 4 12.11 5.62 -6.75
C ILE A 4 11.95 5.52 -5.24
N CYS A 5 12.98 5.06 -4.53
CA CYS A 5 12.99 5.02 -3.07
C CYS A 5 12.83 6.43 -2.50
N ILE A 6 13.59 7.42 -3.01
CA ILE A 6 13.49 8.81 -2.53
C ILE A 6 12.08 9.37 -2.75
N GLN A 7 11.49 9.16 -3.93
CA GLN A 7 10.11 9.59 -4.21
C GLN A 7 9.09 8.91 -3.29
N HIS A 8 9.27 7.62 -3.00
CA HIS A 8 8.41 6.88 -2.07
C HIS A 8 8.47 7.44 -0.65
N GLU A 9 9.67 7.71 -0.15
CA GLU A 9 9.84 8.30 1.18
C GLU A 9 9.28 9.73 1.26
N MET A 10 9.45 10.53 0.21
CA MET A 10 8.84 11.88 0.15
C MET A 10 7.30 11.81 0.12
N ASP A 11 6.72 10.87 -0.61
CA ASP A 11 5.26 10.68 -0.63
C ASP A 11 4.73 10.37 0.77
N HIS A 12 5.43 9.54 1.55
CA HIS A 12 5.06 9.27 2.95
C HIS A 12 5.08 10.52 3.83
N LEU A 13 6.06 11.41 3.65
CA LEU A 13 6.11 12.69 4.40
C LEU A 13 4.91 13.60 4.08
N LEU A 14 4.33 13.48 2.89
CA LEU A 14 3.14 14.21 2.46
C LEU A 14 1.83 13.47 2.80
N GLY A 15 1.90 12.33 3.49
CA GLY A 15 0.75 11.48 3.79
C GLY A 15 0.17 10.76 2.57
N LYS A 16 0.88 10.78 1.43
CA LYS A 16 0.48 10.07 0.22
C LYS A 16 1.10 8.69 0.23
N VAL A 17 0.31 7.69 -0.17
CA VAL A 17 0.78 6.32 -0.31
C VAL A 17 0.65 5.87 -1.74
N PHE A 18 1.59 5.05 -2.20
CA PHE A 18 1.66 4.54 -3.57
C PHE A 18 0.32 3.97 -4.11
N VAL A 19 -0.50 3.41 -3.22
CA VAL A 19 -1.81 2.82 -3.55
C VAL A 19 -2.83 3.86 -4.06
N GLU A 20 -2.59 5.15 -3.82
CA GLU A 20 -3.42 6.25 -4.32
C GLU A 20 -3.27 6.45 -5.82
N TYR A 21 -2.11 6.14 -6.40
CA TYR A 21 -1.88 6.22 -7.85
C TYR A 21 -2.51 5.06 -8.65
N LEU A 22 -3.02 4.04 -7.96
CA LEU A 22 -3.65 2.89 -8.60
C LEU A 22 -5.14 3.13 -8.89
N SER A 23 -5.64 2.42 -9.91
CA SER A 23 -7.06 2.42 -10.23
C SER A 23 -7.92 1.90 -9.07
N PRO A 24 -9.20 2.33 -8.98
CA PRO A 24 -10.10 1.93 -7.88
C PRO A 24 -10.19 0.41 -7.69
N LEU A 25 -10.21 -0.36 -8.79
CA LEU A 25 -10.25 -1.83 -8.75
C LEU A 25 -9.00 -2.43 -8.09
N LYS A 26 -7.81 -1.91 -8.41
CA LYS A 26 -6.54 -2.39 -7.83
C LYS A 26 -6.48 -2.04 -6.34
N ARG A 27 -6.91 -0.85 -5.95
CA ARG A 27 -6.99 -0.42 -4.54
C ARG A 27 -7.92 -1.32 -3.72
N ASN A 28 -9.11 -1.62 -4.23
CA ASN A 28 -10.06 -2.53 -3.59
C ASN A 28 -9.48 -3.93 -3.41
N ARG A 29 -8.82 -4.47 -4.44
CA ARG A 29 -8.17 -5.78 -4.37
C ARG A 29 -7.08 -5.84 -3.28
N ILE A 30 -6.27 -4.78 -3.17
CA ILE A 30 -5.23 -4.67 -2.13
C ILE A 30 -5.87 -4.64 -0.74
N LYS A 31 -6.92 -3.82 -0.54
CA LYS A 31 -7.64 -3.74 0.74
C LYS A 31 -8.18 -5.10 1.18
N THR A 32 -8.82 -5.85 0.28
CA THR A 32 -9.33 -7.19 0.59
C THR A 32 -8.22 -8.17 0.95
N LYS A 33 -7.08 -8.13 0.24
CA LYS A 33 -5.91 -8.96 0.57
C LYS A 33 -5.33 -8.62 1.94
N LEU A 34 -5.19 -7.34 2.27
CA LEU A 34 -4.65 -6.89 3.56
C LEU A 34 -5.51 -7.35 4.74
N VAL A 35 -6.84 -7.21 4.64
CA VAL A 35 -7.76 -7.69 5.68
C VAL A 35 -7.66 -9.21 5.86
N LYS A 36 -7.54 -9.97 4.77
CA LYS A 36 -7.36 -11.43 4.84
C LYS A 36 -6.02 -11.79 5.51
N ALA A 37 -4.94 -11.11 5.14
CA ALA A 37 -3.61 -11.33 5.70
C ALA A 37 -3.57 -11.01 7.21
N GLN A 38 -4.16 -9.90 7.65
CA GLN A 38 -4.28 -9.54 9.07
C GLN A 38 -5.05 -10.62 9.86
N LYS A 39 -6.17 -11.12 9.32
CA LYS A 39 -6.93 -12.21 9.94
C LYS A 39 -6.13 -13.52 10.04
N GLN A 40 -5.28 -13.81 9.05
CA GLN A 40 -4.41 -14.99 9.07
C GLN A 40 -3.28 -14.84 10.08
N ALA A 41 -2.65 -13.66 10.14
CA ALA A 41 -1.60 -13.35 11.10
C ALA A 41 -2.07 -13.43 12.56
N LEU A 42 -3.32 -13.03 12.85
CA LEU A 42 -3.91 -13.13 14.18
C LEU A 42 -4.27 -14.57 14.60
N ARG A 43 -4.38 -15.49 13.64
CA ARG A 43 -4.71 -16.90 13.89
C ARG A 43 -3.47 -17.79 14.07
N ALA A 44 -2.29 -17.27 13.74
CA ALA A 44 -1.00 -17.92 13.95
C ALA A 44 -0.46 -17.54 15.33
#